data_AF-A0A3L7PVX9-F1
#
_entry.id   AF-A0A3L7PVX9-F1
#
_cell.length_a   1.000
_cell.length_b   1.000
_cell.length_c   1.000
_cell.angle_alpha   90.00
_cell.angle_beta   90.00
_cell.angle_gamma   90.00
#
_symmetry.space_group_name_H-M   'P 1'
#
loop_
_entity.id
_entity.type
_entity.pdbx_description
1 polymer ?
#
loop_
_entity_poly.entity_id
_entity_poly.type
_entity_poly.pdbx_seq_one_letter_code
_entity_poly.pdbx_strand_id
1 'polypeptide(L)'
;MALELCCDQCGDRFQASPETPAPFIQEAMASPCGHWFFLEDGDTFEDMVHSTLLEQGAIRCTECGLPVSLCESSFMQGSEGHPQADLPSGW
;
A
#
# COMPACT_ATOMS: atom_id res chain seq x y z
N MET A 1 -5.97 3.76 -6.06
CA MET A 1 -4.77 2.92 -5.84
C MET A 1 -4.43 3.03 -4.36
N ALA A 2 -4.09 1.95 -3.68
CA ALA A 2 -3.74 1.98 -2.26
C ALA A 2 -2.52 1.08 -2.00
N LEU A 3 -1.65 1.54 -1.12
CA LEU A 3 -0.49 0.79 -0.66
C LEU A 3 -0.87 0.05 0.62
N GLU A 4 -0.56 -1.24 0.68
CA GLU A 4 -0.75 -2.08 1.86
C GLU A 4 0.61 -2.58 2.35
N LEU A 5 0.90 -2.36 3.63
CA LEU A 5 2.03 -2.94 4.36
C LEU A 5 1.51 -4.13 5.18
N CYS A 6 2.12 -5.29 5.00
CA CYS A 6 1.73 -6.52 5.70
C CYS A 6 2.94 -7.18 6.37
N CYS A 7 2.88 -7.32 7.68
CA CYS A 7 3.85 -8.11 8.44
C CYS A 7 3.34 -9.55 8.62
N ASP A 8 4.02 -10.51 7.99
CA ASP A 8 3.67 -11.94 8.07
C ASP A 8 3.79 -12.52 9.50
N GLN A 9 4.64 -11.93 10.33
CA GLN A 9 4.94 -12.44 11.68
C GLN A 9 3.97 -11.92 12.73
N CYS A 10 3.64 -10.63 12.67
CA CYS A 10 2.67 -10.01 13.58
C CYS A 10 1.23 -10.19 13.09
N GLY A 11 1.02 -10.57 11.81
CA GLY A 11 -0.31 -10.56 11.17
C GLY A 11 -0.87 -9.15 10.95
N ASP A 12 0.03 -8.17 10.96
CA ASP A 12 -0.24 -6.75 11.07
C ASP A 12 -0.37 -6.13 9.67
N ARG A 13 -1.43 -5.34 9.44
CA ARG A 13 -1.77 -4.84 8.10
C ARG A 13 -2.16 -3.38 8.17
N PHE A 14 -1.47 -2.55 7.40
CA PHE A 14 -1.77 -1.13 7.29
C PHE A 14 -1.95 -0.75 5.84
N GLN A 15 -3.12 -0.21 5.52
CA GLN A 15 -3.48 0.22 4.17
C GLN A 15 -3.82 1.70 4.17
N ALA A 16 -3.19 2.45 3.27
CA ALA A 16 -3.46 3.85 3.06
C ALA A 16 -3.31 4.24 1.58
N SER A 17 -3.85 5.41 1.23
CA SER A 17 -3.66 5.95 -0.12
C SER A 17 -2.22 6.48 -0.26
N PRO A 18 -1.57 6.26 -1.41
CA PRO A 18 -0.20 6.76 -1.65
C PRO A 18 -0.12 8.29 -1.53
N GLU A 19 -1.19 8.98 -1.89
CA GLU A 19 -1.35 10.44 -1.83
C GLU A 19 -1.64 10.96 -0.41
N THR A 20 -1.79 10.07 0.58
CA THR A 20 -2.07 10.50 1.95
C THR A 20 -0.85 11.23 2.52
N PRO A 21 -1.00 12.44 3.06
CA PRO A 21 0.11 13.20 3.61
C PRO A 21 0.72 12.53 4.84
N ALA A 22 2.05 12.59 4.95
CA ALA A 22 2.83 12.00 6.03
C ALA A 22 2.33 12.30 7.46
N PRO A 23 1.90 13.51 7.84
CA PRO A 23 1.39 13.76 9.19
C PRO A 23 0.17 12.90 9.53
N PHE A 24 -0.74 12.65 8.59
CA PHE A 24 -1.90 11.79 8.82
C PHE A 24 -1.50 10.32 8.99
N ILE A 25 -0.49 9.86 8.24
CA ILE A 25 0.07 8.52 8.40
C ILE A 25 0.73 8.38 9.78
N GLN A 26 1.52 9.36 10.18
CA GLN A 26 2.18 9.39 11.48
C GLN A 26 1.16 9.40 12.64
N GLU A 27 0.09 10.17 12.54
CA GLU A 27 -1.00 10.16 13.53
C GLU A 27 -1.74 8.81 13.58
N ALA A 28 -1.96 8.19 12.42
CA ALA A 28 -2.57 6.86 12.34
C ALA A 28 -1.68 5.78 12.97
N MET A 29 -0.35 5.87 12.77
CA MET A 29 0.62 4.96 13.40
C MET A 29 0.82 5.23 14.89
N ALA A 30 0.77 6.50 15.33
CA ALA A 30 0.89 6.88 16.74
C ALA A 30 -0.34 6.49 17.58
N SER A 31 -1.42 6.03 16.92
CA SER A 31 -2.60 5.54 17.61
C SER A 31 -2.27 4.27 18.41
N PRO A 32 -2.80 4.08 19.64
CA PRO A 32 -2.45 2.95 20.51
C PRO A 32 -2.90 1.58 19.99
N CYS A 33 -3.74 1.54 18.95
CA CYS A 33 -4.11 0.34 18.20
C CYS A 33 -3.37 0.23 16.84
N GLY A 34 -2.49 1.18 16.54
CA GLY A 34 -1.82 1.35 15.25
C GLY A 34 -0.53 0.56 15.18
N HIS A 35 -0.62 -0.62 14.59
CA HIS A 35 0.31 -1.16 13.59
C HIS A 35 1.54 -0.25 13.26
N TRP A 36 2.70 -0.54 13.86
CA TRP A 36 3.89 0.32 13.81
C TRP A 36 4.92 -0.17 12.76
N PHE A 37 5.10 0.58 11.67
CA PHE A 37 6.13 0.33 10.66
C PHE A 37 7.20 1.42 10.70
N PHE A 38 8.46 1.05 10.49
CA PHE A 38 9.53 2.02 10.37
C PHE A 38 9.46 2.64 8.97
N LEU A 39 9.08 3.91 8.91
CA LEU A 39 9.09 4.71 7.70
C LEU A 39 9.97 5.94 7.90
N GLU A 40 10.78 6.24 6.90
CA GLU A 40 11.54 7.48 6.78
C GLU A 40 10.63 8.70 6.58
N ASP A 41 11.21 9.89 6.70
CA ASP A 41 10.56 11.15 6.39
C ASP A 41 10.15 11.20 4.91
N GLY A 42 9.01 11.84 4.65
CA GLY A 42 8.49 12.06 3.31
C GLY A 42 7.28 12.97 3.32
N ASP A 43 6.86 13.41 2.14
CA ASP A 43 5.70 14.32 2.00
C ASP A 43 4.37 13.55 2.06
N THR A 44 4.37 12.34 1.48
CA THR A 44 3.20 11.44 1.36
C THR A 44 3.55 10.01 1.77
N PHE A 45 2.53 9.17 1.94
CA PHE A 45 2.72 7.75 2.27
C PHE A 45 3.62 7.03 1.26
N GLU A 46 3.42 7.30 -0.03
CA GLU A 46 4.28 6.75 -1.09
C GLU A 46 5.71 7.23 -0.97
N ASP A 47 5.91 8.52 -0.72
CA ASP A 47 7.23 9.12 -0.57
C ASP A 47 7.97 8.53 0.65
N MET A 48 7.28 8.40 1.78
CA MET A 48 7.81 7.73 2.97
C MET A 48 8.22 6.28 2.68
N VAL A 49 7.38 5.51 1.98
CA VAL A 49 7.66 4.12 1.57
C VAL A 49 8.89 4.06 0.66
N HIS A 50 8.95 4.92 -0.36
CA HIS A 50 10.07 4.95 -1.31
C HIS A 50 11.38 5.41 -0.65
N SER A 51 11.36 6.47 0.15
CA SER A 51 12.52 6.94 0.91
C SER A 51 13.05 5.85 1.83
N THR A 52 12.17 5.13 2.53
CA THR A 52 12.57 3.99 3.37
C THR A 52 13.22 2.88 2.58
N LEU A 53 12.64 2.51 1.44
CA LEU A 53 13.21 1.48 0.57
C LEU A 53 14.55 1.93 -0.03
N LEU A 54 14.73 3.22 -0.31
CA LEU A 54 15.97 3.77 -0.84
C LEU A 54 17.09 3.80 0.21
N GLU A 55 16.78 4.24 1.43
CA GLU A 55 17.76 4.39 2.53
C GLU A 55 18.09 3.05 3.19
N GLN A 56 17.07 2.23 3.46
CA GLN A 56 17.21 0.98 4.23
C GLN A 56 17.09 -0.30 3.41
N GLY A 57 16.60 -0.23 2.17
CA GLY A 57 16.38 -1.38 1.30
C GLY A 57 15.14 -2.21 1.62
N ALA A 58 14.53 -2.05 2.80
CA ALA A 58 13.32 -2.75 3.20
C ALA A 58 12.60 -1.98 4.32
N ILE A 59 11.26 -1.98 4.29
CA ILE A 59 10.43 -1.49 5.39
C ILE A 59 10.36 -2.58 6.46
N ARG A 60 10.55 -2.21 7.72
CA ARG A 60 10.56 -3.15 8.85
C ARG A 60 9.42 -2.87 9.80
N CYS A 61 8.84 -3.92 10.34
CA CYS A 61 7.91 -3.79 11.45
C CYS A 61 8.71 -3.40 12.70
N THR A 62 8.25 -2.40 13.45
CA THR A 62 8.98 -1.95 14.65
C THR A 62 8.81 -2.92 15.83
N GLU A 63 7.76 -3.75 15.83
CA GLU A 63 7.53 -4.76 16.87
C GLU A 63 8.44 -5.98 16.69
N CYS A 64 8.48 -6.58 15.51
CA CYS A 64 9.28 -7.79 15.27
C CYS A 64 10.63 -7.55 14.58
N GLY A 65 10.88 -6.35 14.05
CA GLY A 65 12.12 -5.98 13.34
C GLY A 65 12.30 -6.60 11.96
N LEU A 66 11.34 -7.44 11.52
CA LEU A 66 11.42 -8.17 10.26
C LEU A 66 10.88 -7.35 9.08
N PRO A 67 11.40 -7.60 7.86
CA PRO A 67 10.94 -6.90 6.68
C PRO A 67 9.48 -7.23 6.40
N VAL A 68 8.70 -6.21 6.06
CA VAL A 68 7.27 -6.35 5.75
C VAL A 68 7.07 -6.39 4.25
N SER A 69 5.98 -7.03 3.82
CA SER A 69 5.61 -7.08 2.41
C SER A 69 4.81 -5.85 2.05
N LEU A 70 5.24 -5.14 1.01
CA LEU A 70 4.48 -4.05 0.39
C LEU A 70 3.64 -4.64 -0.76
N CYS A 71 2.35 -4.37 -0.75
CA CYS A 71 1.44 -4.73 -1.83
C CYS A 71 0.73 -3.50 -2.38
N GLU A 72 0.87 -3.27 -3.68
CA GLU A 72 0.07 -2.30 -4.42
C GLU A 72 -1.29 -2.90 -4.75
N SER A 73 -2.31 -2.51 -3.99
CA SER A 73 -3.70 -2.80 -4.35
C SER A 73 -4.16 -1.77 -5.38
N SER A 74 -4.06 -2.15 -6.65
CA SER A 74 -4.79 -1.48 -7.71
C SER A 74 -6.27 -1.81 -7.50
N PHE A 75 -7.09 -0.81 -7.16
CA PHE A 75 -8.54 -0.96 -7.27
C PHE A 75 -8.83 -1.37 -8.71
N MET A 76 -9.18 -2.64 -8.96
CA MET A 76 -9.75 -3.07 -10.23
C MET A 76 -11.07 -2.33 -10.39
N GLN A 77 -11.01 -1.16 -11.02
CA GLN A 77 -12.19 -0.54 -11.59
C GLN A 77 -12.50 -1.38 -12.82
N GLY A 78 -13.54 -2.21 -12.73
CA GLY A 78 -13.99 -3.02 -13.85
C GLY A 78 -14.29 -2.12 -15.04
N SER A 79 -13.36 -2.06 -16.00
CA SER A 79 -13.67 -1.76 -17.38
C SER A 79 -13.80 -3.11 -18.07
N GLU A 80 -15.05 -3.55 -18.15
CA GLU A 80 -15.53 -4.66 -18.95
C GLU A 80 -14.74 -4.81 -20.25
N GLY A 81 -14.14 -5.99 -20.42
CA GLY A 81 -13.75 -6.44 -21.74
C GLY A 81 -14.96 -6.36 -22.65
N HIS A 82 -14.85 -5.58 -23.71
CA HIS A 82 -15.86 -5.46 -24.74
C HIS A 82 -15.49 -6.44 -25.87
N PRO A 83 -16.05 -7.66 -25.94
CA PRO A 83 -16.02 -8.42 -27.18
C PRO A 83 -17.09 -7.85 -28.12
N GLN A 84 -16.72 -6.89 -28.97
CA GLN A 84 -17.55 -6.56 -30.13
C GLN A 84 -17.40 -7.69 -31.15
N ALA A 85 -18.22 -8.73 -31.00
CA ALA A 85 -18.39 -9.77 -32.00
C ALA A 85 -19.83 -10.26 -31.97
N ASP A 86 -20.77 -9.41 -32.39
CA ASP A 86 -22.10 -9.84 -32.83
C ASP A 86 -22.48 -9.06 -34.10
N LEU A 87 -22.10 -9.61 -35.26
CA LEU A 87 -23.01 -9.79 -36.39
C LEU A 87 -22.33 -10.66 -37.47
N PRO A 88 -22.89 -11.83 -37.76
CA PRO A 88 -23.40 -12.00 -39.12
C PRO A 88 -24.82 -12.55 -39.10
N SER A 89 -25.80 -11.69 -39.36
CA SER A 89 -27.15 -12.11 -39.71
C SER A 89 -27.27 -12.12 -41.22
N GLY A 90 -27.10 -13.29 -41.81
CA GLY A 90 -27.54 -13.55 -43.18
C GLY A 90 -29.04 -13.82 -43.20
N TRP A 91 -29.76 -13.09 -44.07
CA TRP A 91 -30.72 -13.59 -45.07
C TRP A 91 -31.07 -12.47 -46.04
#